data_AF-A0A7S3KA59-F1
#
_entry.id   AF-A0A7S3KA59-F1
#
_cell.length_a   1.000
_cell.length_b   1.000
_cell.length_c   1.000
_cell.angle_alpha   90.00
_cell.angle_beta   90.00
_cell.angle_gamma   90.00
#
_symmetry.space_group_name_H-M   'P 1'
#
loop_
_entity.id
_entity.type
_entity.pdbx_description
1 polymer ?
#
loop_
_entity_poly.entity_id
_entity_poly.type
_entity_poly.pdbx_seq_one_letter_code
_entity_poly.pdbx_strand_id
1 'polypeptide(L)'
;VEAQRVCKILDDLVEKLEVTSHLTSELFTNIIAQDLSLDQLFSYELKNQLQYHAQLERSFKENNLTIDHKIMPDDDQQMTDEYRATSKKLQKSTSKLIRLILKDKEENLHNLRRLDDHRSTDMADFLNYVTKMRDLWRIKLSTSLEEQNGKDQVVEELTTKNKNLRKRLKEKQTAFANFQQKTDERREQLENERSKLTTERSSEAMKKEKERERIRNESIANQEENKKQHDKKMKELKEKRDQLQNIYTTELANLTKKEDPENEEKLRKDFDRAENNCRDSILNYDKDMEKNHESLNNLKEQYSKVQEELSL
;
A
#
# COMPACT_ATOMS: atom_id res chain seq x y z
N VAL A 1 12.08 -53.40 56.41
CA VAL A 1 12.76 -54.04 55.26
C VAL A 1 11.75 -54.49 54.19
N GLU A 2 10.83 -55.43 54.48
CA GLU A 2 9.86 -55.88 53.45
C GLU A 2 8.89 -54.77 53.02
N ALA A 3 8.42 -53.95 53.97
CA ALA A 3 7.64 -52.74 53.69
C ALA A 3 8.34 -51.78 52.72
N GLN A 4 9.61 -51.46 52.99
CA GLN A 4 10.44 -50.61 52.14
C GLN A 4 10.69 -51.23 50.76
N ARG A 5 10.84 -52.56 50.69
CA ARG A 5 10.97 -53.29 49.42
C ARG A 5 9.70 -53.21 48.58
N VAL A 6 8.53 -53.41 49.19
CA VAL A 6 7.23 -53.30 48.51
C VAL A 6 6.99 -51.86 48.03
N CYS A 7 7.24 -50.86 48.87
CA CYS A 7 7.11 -49.45 48.49
C CYS A 7 8.04 -49.10 47.33
N LYS A 8 9.31 -49.52 47.37
CA LYS A 8 10.27 -49.29 46.29
C LYS A 8 9.82 -49.94 44.97
N ILE A 9 9.31 -51.17 45.01
CA ILE A 9 8.78 -51.84 43.81
C ILE A 9 7.61 -51.05 43.22
N LEU A 10 6.72 -50.54 44.07
CA LEU A 10 5.56 -49.74 43.63
C LEU A 10 5.97 -48.38 43.08
N ASP A 11 6.96 -47.72 43.68
CA ASP A 11 7.54 -46.46 43.18
C ASP A 11 8.19 -46.66 41.80
N ASP A 12 9.05 -47.67 41.67
CA ASP A 12 9.69 -48.04 40.40
C ASP A 12 8.64 -48.40 39.33
N LEU A 13 7.54 -49.05 39.72
CA LEU A 13 6.45 -49.41 38.81
C LEU A 13 5.70 -48.17 38.33
N VAL A 14 5.36 -47.25 39.24
CA VAL A 14 4.67 -45.99 38.90
C VAL A 14 5.53 -45.16 37.94
N GLU A 15 6.84 -45.04 38.18
CA GLU A 15 7.73 -44.30 37.30
C GLU A 15 7.82 -44.91 35.90
N LYS A 16 7.93 -46.24 35.80
CA LYS A 16 7.99 -46.93 34.50
C LYS A 16 6.68 -46.82 33.74
N LEU A 17 5.55 -46.93 34.43
CA LEU A 17 4.22 -46.76 33.84
C LEU A 17 3.99 -45.32 33.39
N GLU A 18 4.47 -44.33 34.13
CA GLU A 18 4.41 -42.93 33.73
C GLU A 18 5.14 -42.71 32.40
N VAL A 19 6.37 -43.22 32.26
CA VAL A 19 7.13 -43.13 31.01
C VAL A 19 6.40 -43.87 29.88
N THR A 20 5.91 -45.08 30.14
CA THR A 20 5.24 -45.90 29.12
C THR A 20 3.92 -45.26 28.66
N SER A 21 3.25 -44.49 29.53
CA SER A 21 2.03 -43.76 29.17
C SER A 21 2.23 -42.67 28.12
N HIS A 22 3.48 -42.24 27.87
CA HIS A 22 3.84 -41.29 26.83
C HIS A 22 4.37 -41.98 25.57
N LEU A 23 4.64 -43.29 25.62
CA LEU A 23 5.10 -44.07 24.46
C LEU A 23 3.88 -44.58 23.66
N THR A 24 3.11 -43.65 23.11
CA THR A 24 1.91 -43.93 22.33
C THR A 24 2.26 -44.28 20.89
N SER A 25 1.33 -44.95 20.22
CA SER A 25 1.46 -45.27 18.80
C SER A 25 1.48 -44.03 17.91
N GLU A 26 0.80 -42.97 18.33
CA GLU A 26 0.77 -41.67 17.66
C GLU A 26 2.13 -40.97 17.77
N LEU A 27 2.75 -40.98 18.95
CA LEU A 27 4.11 -40.50 19.16
C LEU A 27 5.08 -41.15 18.16
N PHE A 28 5.07 -42.48 18.04
CA PHE A 28 6.00 -43.18 17.14
C PHE A 28 5.71 -42.92 15.66
N THR A 29 4.45 -42.69 15.30
CA THR A 29 4.08 -42.22 13.96
C THR A 29 4.67 -40.84 13.67
N ASN A 30 4.59 -39.92 14.64
CA ASN A 30 5.18 -38.58 14.53
C ASN A 30 6.71 -38.59 14.47
N ILE A 31 7.35 -39.48 15.25
CA ILE A 31 8.80 -39.69 15.24
C ILE A 31 9.30 -40.12 13.86
N ILE A 32 8.57 -40.99 13.16
CA ILE A 32 8.91 -41.42 11.79
C ILE A 32 8.75 -40.26 10.80
N ALA A 33 7.73 -39.40 10.98
CA ALA A 33 7.46 -38.28 10.09
C ALA A 33 8.44 -37.10 10.25
N GLN A 34 9.06 -36.92 11.43
CA GLN A 34 9.80 -35.70 11.80
C GLN A 34 11.30 -35.92 12.08
N ASP A 35 11.96 -36.80 11.32
CA ASP A 35 13.35 -37.27 11.51
C ASP A 35 14.40 -36.16 11.79
N LEU A 36 14.30 -35.02 11.10
CA LEU A 36 15.22 -33.87 11.20
C LEU A 36 15.04 -33.02 12.47
N SER A 37 13.88 -33.07 13.12
CA SER A 37 13.58 -32.24 14.31
C SER A 37 14.01 -32.89 15.63
N LEU A 38 14.23 -34.21 15.62
CA LEU A 38 14.53 -35.00 16.81
C LEU A 38 15.96 -34.75 17.34
N ASP A 39 16.89 -34.33 16.47
CA ASP A 39 18.28 -34.02 16.86
C ASP A 39 18.38 -32.81 17.80
N GLN A 40 17.37 -31.94 17.80
CA GLN A 40 17.31 -30.77 18.69
C GLN A 40 16.65 -31.10 20.04
N LEU A 41 15.96 -32.24 20.14
CA LEU A 41 15.10 -32.58 21.28
C LEU A 41 15.66 -33.72 22.13
N PHE A 42 16.43 -34.64 21.55
CA PHE A 42 16.93 -35.81 22.28
C PHE A 42 18.40 -36.05 22.03
N SER A 43 19.06 -36.68 23.01
CA SER A 43 20.42 -37.19 22.81
C SER A 43 20.45 -38.22 21.67
N TYR A 44 21.59 -38.31 20.99
CA TYR A 44 21.80 -39.25 19.87
C TYR A 44 21.43 -40.70 20.23
N GLU A 45 21.76 -41.15 21.45
CA GLU A 45 21.42 -42.50 21.92
C GLU A 45 19.91 -42.70 22.04
N LEU A 46 19.18 -41.73 22.61
CA LEU A 46 17.73 -41.81 22.79
C LEU A 46 16.99 -41.67 21.46
N LYS A 47 17.41 -40.75 20.59
CA LYS A 47 16.85 -40.60 19.23
C LYS A 47 16.90 -41.92 18.46
N ASN A 48 18.09 -42.53 18.36
CA ASN A 48 18.26 -43.79 17.62
C ASN A 48 17.39 -44.90 18.21
N GLN A 49 17.27 -44.94 19.54
CA GLN A 49 16.44 -45.94 20.20
C GLN A 49 14.94 -45.70 19.93
N LEU A 50 14.47 -44.45 19.91
CA LEU A 50 13.10 -44.08 19.57
C LEU A 50 12.76 -44.44 18.13
N GLN A 51 13.66 -44.16 17.19
CA GLN A 51 13.49 -44.52 15.78
C GLN A 51 13.48 -46.04 15.58
N TYR A 52 14.40 -46.76 16.22
CA TYR A 52 14.41 -48.22 16.18
C TYR A 52 13.12 -48.81 16.77
N HIS A 53 12.61 -48.23 17.86
CA HIS A 53 11.34 -48.66 18.44
C HIS A 53 10.15 -48.40 17.52
N ALA A 54 10.10 -47.23 16.88
CA ALA A 54 9.03 -46.88 15.94
C ALA A 54 9.01 -47.85 14.73
N GLN A 55 10.19 -48.25 14.22
CA GLN A 55 10.30 -49.26 13.17
C GLN A 55 9.81 -50.64 13.63
N LEU A 56 10.16 -51.05 14.86
CA LEU A 56 9.68 -52.30 15.44
C LEU A 56 8.17 -52.29 15.66
N GLU A 57 7.59 -51.17 16.09
CA GLU A 57 6.15 -51.03 16.28
C GLU A 57 5.40 -51.14 14.96
N ARG A 58 5.92 -50.51 13.90
CA ARG A 58 5.37 -50.65 12.55
C ARG A 58 5.40 -52.11 12.07
N SER A 59 6.54 -52.77 12.22
CA SER A 59 6.69 -54.19 11.88
C SER A 59 5.75 -55.08 12.72
N PHE A 60 5.55 -54.75 14.00
CA PHE A 60 4.62 -55.45 14.87
C PHE A 60 3.16 -55.24 14.43
N LYS A 61 2.75 -54.03 14.06
CA LYS A 61 1.39 -53.80 13.55
C LYS A 61 1.12 -54.54 12.25
N GLU A 62 2.10 -54.57 11.35
CA GLU A 62 1.98 -55.21 10.04
C GLU A 62 1.96 -56.74 10.12
N ASN A 63 2.68 -57.35 11.08
CA ASN A 63 2.91 -58.79 11.11
C ASN A 63 2.36 -59.51 12.36
N ASN A 64 1.98 -58.79 13.41
CA ASN A 64 1.65 -59.36 14.72
C ASN A 64 0.24 -59.05 15.22
N LEU A 65 -0.57 -58.34 14.43
CA LEU A 65 -1.99 -58.12 14.70
C LEU A 65 -2.85 -59.04 13.85
N THR A 66 -3.90 -59.60 14.46
CA THR A 66 -4.96 -60.31 13.74
C THR A 66 -5.76 -59.35 12.86
N ILE A 67 -6.60 -59.88 11.96
CA ILE A 67 -7.53 -59.09 11.12
C ILE A 67 -8.40 -58.14 11.98
N ASP A 68 -8.75 -58.57 13.19
CA ASP A 68 -9.51 -57.78 14.18
C ASP A 68 -8.65 -56.85 15.04
N HIS A 69 -7.38 -56.64 14.68
CA HIS A 69 -6.42 -55.77 15.38
C HIS A 69 -6.13 -56.21 16.83
N LYS A 70 -6.35 -57.49 17.15
CA LYS A 70 -6.02 -58.08 18.46
C LYS A 70 -4.64 -58.72 18.42
N ILE A 71 -3.93 -58.61 19.54
CA ILE A 71 -2.66 -59.30 19.79
C ILE A 71 -2.93 -60.80 19.90
N MET A 72 -2.23 -61.63 19.12
CA MET A 72 -2.27 -63.08 19.27
C MET A 72 -1.59 -63.51 20.58
N PRO A 73 -2.17 -64.44 21.35
CA PRO A 73 -1.51 -65.00 22.52
C PRO A 73 -0.19 -65.69 22.14
N ASP A 74 0.83 -65.57 23.00
CA ASP A 74 2.16 -66.15 22.75
C ASP A 74 2.15 -67.69 22.59
N ASP A 75 1.09 -68.34 23.08
CA ASP A 75 0.87 -69.80 23.08
C ASP A 75 0.07 -70.32 21.88
N ASP A 76 -0.31 -69.45 20.93
CA ASP A 76 -1.08 -69.85 19.76
C ASP A 76 -0.23 -70.69 18.77
N GLN A 77 -0.80 -71.77 18.24
CA GLN A 77 -0.13 -72.71 17.33
C GLN A 77 0.16 -72.10 15.95
N GLN A 78 -0.51 -71.01 15.60
CA GLN A 78 -0.32 -70.29 14.33
C GLN A 78 0.80 -69.24 14.38
N MET A 79 1.50 -69.13 15.51
CA MET A 79 2.56 -68.13 15.71
C MET A 79 3.86 -68.52 15.02
N THR A 80 4.31 -67.68 14.09
CA THR A 80 5.62 -67.84 13.46
C THR A 80 6.76 -67.45 14.41
N ASP A 81 7.94 -68.04 14.23
CA ASP A 81 9.13 -67.68 15.03
C ASP A 81 9.51 -66.20 14.86
N GLU A 82 9.19 -65.62 13.70
CA GLU A 82 9.35 -64.20 13.41
C GLU A 82 8.45 -63.32 14.29
N TYR A 83 7.20 -63.73 14.54
CA TYR A 83 6.30 -63.04 15.47
C TYR A 83 6.94 -62.93 16.85
N ARG A 84 7.38 -64.07 17.40
CA ARG A 84 7.97 -64.15 18.75
C ARG A 84 9.26 -63.35 18.84
N ALA A 85 10.05 -63.34 17.78
CA ALA A 85 11.28 -62.55 17.71
C ALA A 85 10.97 -61.03 17.73
N THR A 86 9.98 -60.57 16.97
CA THR A 86 9.58 -59.15 16.93
C THR A 86 9.00 -58.69 18.27
N SER A 87 8.10 -59.47 18.87
CA SER A 87 7.55 -59.19 20.21
C SER A 87 8.65 -59.08 21.28
N LYS A 88 9.58 -60.04 21.32
CA LYS A 88 10.74 -59.99 22.24
C LYS A 88 11.66 -58.79 21.99
N LYS A 89 11.89 -58.42 20.73
CA LYS A 89 12.68 -57.22 20.37
C LYS A 89 11.98 -55.95 20.84
N LEU A 90 10.65 -55.87 20.68
CA LEU A 90 9.85 -54.74 21.14
C LEU A 90 9.94 -54.59 22.66
N GLN A 91 9.72 -55.65 23.43
CA GLN A 91 9.85 -55.65 24.90
C GLN A 91 11.23 -55.19 25.39
N LYS A 92 12.30 -55.70 24.75
CA LYS A 92 13.68 -55.28 25.05
C LYS A 92 13.91 -53.81 24.70
N SER A 93 13.36 -53.36 23.57
CA SER A 93 13.46 -51.98 23.13
C SER A 93 12.71 -51.03 24.06
N THR A 94 11.47 -51.35 24.49
CA THR A 94 10.71 -50.60 25.50
C THR A 94 11.48 -50.49 26.80
N SER A 95 12.05 -51.61 27.29
CA SER A 95 12.84 -51.62 28.51
C SER A 95 14.08 -50.71 28.43
N LYS A 96 14.73 -50.67 27.25
CA LYS A 96 15.88 -49.79 27.01
C LYS A 96 15.46 -48.32 26.90
N LEU A 97 14.35 -48.01 26.22
CA LEU A 97 13.78 -46.67 26.15
C LEU A 97 13.46 -46.11 27.53
N ILE A 98 12.77 -46.89 28.36
CA ILE A 98 12.43 -46.49 29.72
C ILE A 98 13.69 -46.12 30.51
N ARG A 99 14.74 -46.95 30.44
CA ARG A 99 16.02 -46.64 31.11
C ARG A 99 16.66 -45.35 30.60
N LEU A 100 16.64 -45.10 29.30
CA LEU A 100 17.23 -43.90 28.71
C LEU A 100 16.44 -42.64 29.09
N ILE A 101 15.11 -42.72 29.05
CA ILE A 101 14.24 -41.60 29.44
C ILE A 101 14.41 -41.28 30.93
N LEU A 102 14.50 -42.30 31.79
CA LEU A 102 14.68 -42.11 33.23
C LEU A 102 16.04 -41.51 33.64
N LYS A 103 17.08 -41.56 32.78
CA LYS A 103 18.37 -40.89 33.06
C LYS A 103 18.22 -39.37 33.20
N ASP A 104 17.31 -38.78 32.43
CA ASP A 104 16.97 -37.35 32.49
C ASP A 104 15.46 -37.18 32.33
N LYS A 105 14.74 -37.61 33.37
CA LYS A 105 13.28 -37.80 33.35
C LYS A 105 12.54 -36.52 32.98
N GLU A 106 12.91 -35.39 33.58
CA GLU A 106 12.16 -34.14 33.42
C GLU A 106 12.29 -33.58 32.00
N GLU A 107 13.51 -33.50 31.47
CA GLU A 107 13.77 -32.97 30.13
C GLU A 107 13.20 -33.89 29.05
N ASN A 108 13.43 -35.20 29.16
CA ASN A 108 12.95 -36.15 28.15
C ASN A 108 11.41 -36.23 28.11
N LEU A 109 10.73 -36.23 29.26
CA LEU A 109 9.26 -36.23 29.28
C LEU A 109 8.67 -34.93 28.74
N HIS A 110 9.32 -33.79 29.02
CA HIS A 110 8.92 -32.50 28.44
C HIS A 110 9.06 -32.50 26.91
N ASN A 111 10.15 -33.06 26.39
CA ASN A 111 10.38 -33.15 24.94
C ASN A 111 9.43 -34.16 24.27
N LEU A 112 9.06 -35.25 24.94
CA LEU A 112 8.06 -36.19 24.44
C LEU A 112 6.66 -35.55 24.33
N ARG A 113 6.26 -34.74 25.33
CA ARG A 113 4.97 -34.01 25.30
C ARG A 113 4.87 -32.96 24.18
N ARG A 114 6.01 -32.45 23.70
CA ARG A 114 6.04 -31.56 22.54
C ARG A 114 5.70 -32.27 21.23
N LEU A 115 5.97 -33.58 21.15
CA LEU A 115 5.74 -34.40 19.96
C LEU A 115 4.34 -35.03 19.95
N ASP A 116 3.83 -35.36 21.14
CA ASP A 116 2.46 -35.83 21.31
C ASP A 116 1.99 -35.51 22.74
N ASP A 117 0.88 -34.77 22.87
CA ASP A 117 0.26 -34.43 24.16
C ASP A 117 -0.83 -35.45 24.55
N HIS A 118 -1.10 -36.44 23.68
CA HIS A 118 -2.08 -37.48 23.97
C HIS A 118 -1.50 -38.51 24.92
N ARG A 119 -2.03 -38.53 26.14
CA ARG A 119 -1.86 -39.64 27.07
C ARG A 119 -2.97 -40.65 26.82
N SER A 120 -2.63 -41.93 26.67
CA SER A 120 -3.64 -42.99 26.59
C SER A 120 -4.54 -42.94 27.82
N THR A 121 -5.85 -42.75 27.63
CA THR A 121 -6.86 -42.65 28.71
C THR A 121 -6.87 -43.90 29.58
N ASP A 122 -6.83 -45.08 28.97
CA ASP A 122 -6.80 -46.37 29.67
C ASP A 122 -5.54 -46.52 30.54
N MET A 123 -4.38 -46.07 30.03
CA MET A 123 -3.13 -46.06 30.81
C MET A 123 -3.14 -45.02 31.92
N ALA A 124 -3.80 -43.88 31.72
CA ALA A 124 -3.95 -42.86 32.75
C ALA A 124 -4.81 -43.37 33.92
N ASP A 125 -5.91 -44.07 33.62
CA ASP A 125 -6.77 -44.70 34.63
C ASP A 125 -6.06 -45.85 35.36
N PHE A 126 -5.32 -46.69 34.62
CA PHE A 126 -4.50 -47.73 35.23
C PHE A 126 -3.40 -47.15 36.13
N LEU A 127 -2.70 -46.10 35.69
CA LEU A 127 -1.68 -45.42 36.49
C LEU A 127 -2.29 -44.82 37.77
N ASN A 128 -3.49 -44.23 37.67
CA ASN A 128 -4.21 -43.71 38.83
C ASN A 128 -4.53 -44.82 39.84
N TYR A 129 -4.97 -45.99 39.36
CA TYR A 129 -5.21 -47.15 40.22
C TYR A 129 -3.93 -47.65 40.90
N VAL A 130 -2.83 -47.81 40.16
CA VAL A 130 -1.53 -48.23 40.73
C VAL A 130 -1.00 -47.20 41.74
N THR A 131 -1.19 -45.91 41.47
CA THR A 131 -0.81 -44.83 42.39
C THR A 131 -1.61 -44.90 43.68
N LYS A 132 -2.94 -45.08 43.60
CA LYS A 132 -3.79 -45.29 44.78
C LYS A 132 -3.39 -46.54 45.55
N MET A 133 -3.04 -47.63 44.85
CA MET A 133 -2.57 -48.86 45.49
C MET A 133 -1.24 -48.61 46.23
N ARG A 134 -0.29 -47.90 45.61
CA ARG A 134 0.96 -47.46 46.25
C ARG A 134 0.67 -46.68 47.52
N ASP A 135 -0.24 -45.72 47.46
CA ASP A 135 -0.56 -44.86 48.61
C ASP A 135 -1.20 -45.67 49.75
N LEU A 136 -2.12 -46.58 49.42
CA LEU A 136 -2.72 -47.50 50.40
C LEU A 136 -1.68 -48.42 51.05
N TRP A 137 -0.75 -48.95 50.27
CA TRP A 137 0.34 -49.78 50.80
C TRP A 137 1.31 -48.97 51.64
N ARG A 138 1.64 -47.74 51.23
CA ARG A 138 2.45 -46.82 52.03
C ARG A 138 1.79 -46.57 53.39
N ILE A 139 0.49 -46.28 53.42
CA ILE A 139 -0.28 -46.06 54.67
C ILE A 139 -0.33 -47.32 55.54
N LYS A 140 -0.54 -48.51 54.94
CA LYS A 140 -0.63 -49.76 55.71
C LYS A 140 0.72 -50.25 56.23
N LEU A 141 1.80 -49.91 55.55
CA LEU A 141 3.16 -50.37 55.86
C LEU A 141 3.98 -49.31 56.60
N SER A 142 3.49 -48.07 56.68
CA SER A 142 4.16 -47.00 57.43
C SER A 142 4.02 -47.24 58.93
N THR A 143 5.15 -47.07 59.62
CA THR A 143 5.18 -47.00 61.08
C THR A 143 4.95 -45.56 61.55
N SER A 144 4.56 -45.35 62.82
CA SER A 144 4.25 -44.01 63.35
C SER A 144 5.38 -43.00 63.19
N LEU A 145 6.65 -43.46 63.24
CA LEU A 145 7.83 -42.62 63.02
C LEU A 145 7.99 -42.20 61.54
N GLU A 146 7.70 -43.09 60.60
CA GLU A 146 7.75 -42.81 59.16
C GLU A 146 6.60 -41.90 58.73
N GLU A 147 5.40 -42.05 59.31
CA GLU A 147 4.29 -41.11 59.09
C GLU A 147 4.60 -39.71 59.60
N GLN A 148 5.26 -39.61 60.76
CA GLN A 148 5.63 -38.32 61.33
C GLN A 148 6.72 -37.65 60.51
N ASN A 149 7.77 -38.37 60.13
CA ASN A 149 8.80 -37.86 59.22
C ASN A 149 8.23 -37.46 57.85
N GLY A 150 7.27 -38.22 57.32
CA GLY A 150 6.58 -37.89 56.07
C GLY A 150 5.75 -36.60 56.19
N LYS A 151 5.04 -36.41 57.31
CA LYS A 151 4.30 -35.17 57.59
C LYS A 151 5.25 -33.97 57.70
N ASP A 152 6.38 -34.13 58.38
CA ASP A 152 7.36 -33.05 58.54
C ASP A 152 7.97 -32.64 57.20
N GLN A 153 8.29 -33.61 56.33
CA GLN A 153 8.75 -33.34 54.96
C GLN A 153 7.69 -32.58 54.14
N VAL A 154 6.43 -33.02 54.17
CA VAL A 154 5.34 -32.33 53.46
C VAL A 154 5.16 -30.90 53.98
N VAL A 155 5.26 -30.68 55.30
CA VAL A 155 5.19 -29.33 55.89
C VAL A 155 6.35 -28.46 55.42
N GLU A 156 7.57 -29.00 55.34
CA GLU A 156 8.74 -28.28 54.84
C GLU A 156 8.61 -27.92 53.35
N GLU A 157 8.16 -28.85 52.52
CA GLU A 157 7.86 -28.63 51.10
C GLU A 157 6.76 -27.57 50.89
N LEU A 158 5.68 -27.64 51.66
CA LEU A 158 4.61 -26.64 51.60
C LEU A 158 5.10 -25.27 52.07
N THR A 159 5.96 -25.22 53.08
CA THR A 159 6.53 -23.98 53.61
C THR A 159 7.47 -23.32 52.58
N THR A 160 8.35 -24.10 51.95
CA THR A 160 9.24 -23.62 50.89
C THR A 160 8.45 -23.17 49.66
N LYS A 161 7.44 -23.94 49.24
CA LYS A 161 6.52 -23.55 48.17
C LYS A 161 5.79 -22.24 48.49
N ASN A 162 5.31 -22.06 49.72
CA ASN A 162 4.64 -20.82 50.14
C ASN A 162 5.60 -19.62 50.09
N LYS A 163 6.84 -19.78 50.58
CA LYS A 163 7.89 -18.73 50.48
C LYS A 163 8.15 -18.35 49.03
N ASN A 164 8.29 -19.33 48.13
CA ASN A 164 8.51 -19.10 46.71
C ASN A 164 7.32 -18.39 46.04
N LEU A 165 6.09 -18.79 46.37
CA LEU A 165 4.88 -18.14 45.87
C LEU A 165 4.77 -16.68 46.36
N ARG A 166 5.08 -16.41 47.63
CA ARG A 166 5.13 -15.04 48.16
C ARG A 166 6.18 -14.18 47.45
N LYS A 167 7.36 -14.74 47.17
CA LYS A 167 8.41 -14.06 46.41
C LYS A 167 7.93 -13.72 44.99
N ARG A 168 7.36 -14.69 44.27
CA ARG A 168 6.77 -14.48 42.94
C ARG A 168 5.65 -13.45 42.93
N LEU A 169 4.79 -13.47 43.95
CA LEU A 169 3.71 -12.50 44.09
C LEU A 169 4.26 -11.07 44.25
N LYS A 170 5.29 -10.90 45.09
CA LYS A 170 5.97 -9.60 45.26
C LYS A 170 6.63 -9.14 43.96
N GLU A 171 7.33 -10.02 43.25
CA GLU A 171 7.94 -9.71 41.94
C GLU A 171 6.89 -9.26 40.92
N LYS A 172 5.75 -9.97 40.84
CA LYS A 172 4.64 -9.60 39.94
C LYS A 172 4.00 -8.27 40.31
N GLN A 173 3.82 -7.99 41.61
CA GLN A 173 3.32 -6.70 42.08
C GLN A 173 4.27 -5.56 41.70
N THR A 174 5.58 -5.73 41.89
CA THR A 174 6.57 -4.72 41.48
C THR A 174 6.59 -4.52 39.96
N ALA A 175 6.50 -5.60 39.18
CA ALA A 175 6.43 -5.51 37.72
C ALA A 175 5.16 -4.78 37.25
N PHE A 176 4.03 -5.03 37.91
CA PHE A 176 2.77 -4.36 37.61
C PHE A 176 2.83 -2.86 37.93
N ALA A 177 3.39 -2.47 39.08
CA ALA A 177 3.59 -1.06 39.44
C ALA A 177 4.49 -0.35 38.40
N ASN A 178 5.61 -0.96 38.01
CA ASN A 178 6.48 -0.42 36.97
C ASN A 178 5.77 -0.30 35.62
N PHE A 179 4.91 -1.25 35.28
CA PHE A 179 4.12 -1.22 34.04
C PHE A 179 3.10 -0.08 34.05
N GLN A 180 2.41 0.14 35.17
CA GLN A 180 1.50 1.28 35.34
C GLN A 180 2.25 2.61 35.17
N GLN A 181 3.37 2.79 35.86
CA GLN A 181 4.18 4.01 35.75
C GLN A 181 4.61 4.28 34.31
N LYS A 182 5.14 3.27 33.60
CA LYS A 182 5.53 3.42 32.18
C LYS A 182 4.35 3.75 31.27
N THR A 183 3.17 3.26 31.61
CA THR A 183 1.95 3.53 30.83
C THR A 183 1.51 4.98 31.01
N ASP A 184 1.57 5.49 32.24
CA ASP A 184 1.24 6.88 32.57
C ASP A 184 2.25 7.84 31.95
N GLU A 185 3.56 7.56 32.05
CA GLU A 185 4.63 8.33 31.39
C GLU A 185 4.42 8.38 29.86
N ARG A 186 4.07 7.24 29.24
CA ARG A 186 3.81 7.19 27.80
C ARG A 186 2.57 7.98 27.42
N ARG A 187 1.52 7.95 28.25
CA ARG A 187 0.30 8.75 28.02
C ARG A 187 0.63 10.24 28.06
N GLU A 188 1.41 10.68 29.06
CA GLU A 188 1.84 12.06 29.19
C GLU A 188 2.70 12.51 28.00
N GLN A 189 3.63 11.66 27.54
CA GLN A 189 4.43 11.94 26.33
C GLN A 189 3.56 12.14 25.09
N LEU A 190 2.58 11.27 24.87
CA LEU A 190 1.66 11.36 23.75
C LEU A 190 0.77 12.61 23.84
N GLU A 191 0.33 12.98 25.04
CA GLU A 191 -0.46 14.19 25.25
C GLU A 191 0.37 15.46 24.98
N ASN A 192 1.61 15.49 25.44
CA ASN A 192 2.56 16.56 25.14
C ASN A 192 2.86 16.69 23.63
N GLU A 193 3.08 15.56 22.94
CA GLU A 193 3.30 15.54 21.49
C GLU A 193 2.06 16.01 20.73
N ARG A 194 0.88 15.54 21.12
CA ARG A 194 -0.39 15.99 20.53
C ARG A 194 -0.61 17.48 20.73
N SER A 195 -0.30 18.01 21.91
CA SER A 195 -0.38 19.45 22.18
C SER A 195 0.55 20.25 21.26
N LYS A 196 1.82 19.84 21.16
CA LYS A 196 2.80 20.45 20.24
C LYS A 196 2.31 20.45 18.79
N LEU A 197 1.91 19.30 18.26
CA LEU A 197 1.41 19.18 16.89
C LEU A 197 0.16 20.04 16.65
N THR A 198 -0.71 20.16 17.65
CA THR A 198 -1.90 21.03 17.56
C THR A 198 -1.50 22.50 17.47
N THR A 199 -0.53 22.95 18.29
CA THR A 199 -0.01 24.31 18.22
C THR A 199 0.70 24.59 16.90
N GLU A 200 1.54 23.67 16.42
CA GLU A 200 2.20 23.79 15.11
C GLU A 200 1.20 23.89 13.98
N ARG A 201 0.21 23.00 13.92
CA ARG A 201 -0.86 23.02 12.92
C ARG A 201 -1.63 24.34 12.92
N SER A 202 -1.94 24.88 14.10
CA SER A 202 -2.63 26.18 14.21
C SER A 202 -1.75 27.33 13.71
N SER A 203 -0.47 27.31 14.03
CA SER A 203 0.49 28.33 13.62
C SER A 203 0.72 28.31 12.10
N GLU A 204 0.79 27.11 11.51
CA GLU A 204 0.99 26.96 10.08
C GLU A 204 -0.27 27.31 9.29
N ALA A 205 -1.47 26.97 9.81
CA ALA A 205 -2.73 27.44 9.25
C ALA A 205 -2.80 28.97 9.22
N MET A 206 -2.41 29.65 10.31
CA MET A 206 -2.33 31.11 10.34
C MET A 206 -1.30 31.68 9.36
N LYS A 207 -0.13 31.06 9.22
CA LYS A 207 0.88 31.48 8.24
C LYS A 207 0.36 31.34 6.80
N LYS A 208 -0.29 30.22 6.47
CA LYS A 208 -0.89 29.98 5.16
C LYS A 208 -2.01 30.96 4.86
N GLU A 209 -2.84 31.30 5.84
CA GLU A 209 -3.90 32.29 5.66
C GLU A 209 -3.34 33.68 5.40
N LYS A 210 -2.35 34.12 6.20
CA LYS A 210 -1.66 35.40 5.97
C LYS A 210 -1.01 35.48 4.58
N GLU A 211 -0.40 34.40 4.13
CA GLU A 211 0.22 34.37 2.79
C GLU A 211 -0.84 34.41 1.67
N ARG A 212 -1.98 33.70 1.84
CA ARG A 212 -3.10 33.80 0.90
C ARG A 212 -3.65 35.22 0.82
N GLU A 213 -3.80 35.88 1.97
CA GLU A 213 -4.29 37.25 2.04
C GLU A 213 -3.31 38.23 1.39
N ARG A 214 -2.01 38.05 1.62
CA ARG A 214 -0.94 38.81 0.95
C ARG A 214 -0.99 38.65 -0.57
N ILE A 215 -1.02 37.42 -1.08
CA ILE A 215 -1.11 37.13 -2.53
C ILE A 215 -2.38 37.76 -3.13
N ARG A 216 -3.51 37.68 -2.40
CA ARG A 216 -4.77 38.30 -2.84
C ARG A 216 -4.64 39.81 -2.95
N ASN A 217 -4.04 40.47 -1.95
CA ASN A 217 -3.83 41.91 -1.96
C ASN A 217 -2.86 42.34 -3.07
N GLU A 218 -1.76 41.61 -3.27
CA GLU A 218 -0.84 41.84 -4.38
C GLU A 218 -1.54 41.66 -5.74
N SER A 219 -2.39 40.64 -5.89
CA SER A 219 -3.17 40.42 -7.11
C SER A 219 -4.14 41.56 -7.40
N ILE A 220 -4.81 42.10 -6.37
CA ILE A 220 -5.73 43.24 -6.52
C ILE A 220 -4.95 44.49 -6.92
N ALA A 221 -3.83 44.78 -6.25
CA ALA A 221 -2.97 45.91 -6.58
C ALA A 221 -2.45 45.84 -8.03
N ASN A 222 -1.99 44.66 -8.46
CA ASN A 222 -1.53 44.43 -9.83
C ASN A 222 -2.67 44.59 -10.85
N GLN A 223 -3.90 44.14 -10.54
CA GLN A 223 -5.05 44.36 -11.41
C GLN A 223 -5.39 45.85 -11.53
N GLU A 224 -5.37 46.60 -10.44
CA GLU A 224 -5.60 48.04 -10.46
C GLU A 224 -4.52 48.79 -11.24
N GLU A 225 -3.25 48.42 -11.06
CA GLU A 225 -2.14 49.00 -11.81
C GLU A 225 -2.25 48.70 -13.30
N ASN A 226 -2.50 47.44 -13.67
CA ASN A 226 -2.71 47.04 -15.06
C ASN A 226 -3.90 47.78 -15.68
N LYS A 227 -4.99 47.96 -14.93
CA LYS A 227 -6.15 48.73 -15.38
C LYS A 227 -5.79 50.20 -15.62
N LYS A 228 -5.06 50.83 -14.69
CA LYS A 228 -4.57 52.21 -14.86
C LYS A 228 -3.65 52.36 -16.07
N GLN A 229 -2.73 51.42 -16.28
CA GLN A 229 -1.84 51.42 -17.43
C GLN A 229 -2.63 51.23 -18.74
N HIS A 230 -3.60 50.31 -18.75
CA HIS A 230 -4.50 50.10 -19.88
C HIS A 230 -5.31 51.35 -20.21
N ASP A 231 -5.94 51.98 -19.21
CA ASP A 231 -6.75 53.19 -19.38
C ASP A 231 -5.90 54.36 -19.90
N LYS A 232 -4.66 54.50 -19.43
CA LYS A 232 -3.71 55.49 -19.93
C LYS A 232 -3.38 55.24 -21.41
N LYS A 233 -3.05 54.00 -21.77
CA LYS A 233 -2.74 53.62 -23.16
C LYS A 233 -3.94 53.79 -24.09
N MET A 234 -5.15 53.48 -23.60
CA MET A 234 -6.39 53.71 -24.34
C MET A 234 -6.64 55.20 -24.59
N LYS A 235 -6.36 56.05 -23.59
CA LYS A 235 -6.47 57.50 -23.75
C LYS A 235 -5.48 58.03 -24.79
N GLU A 236 -4.21 57.62 -24.71
CA GLU A 236 -3.16 57.99 -25.68
C GLU A 236 -3.51 57.54 -27.11
N LEU A 237 -4.03 56.32 -27.28
CA LEU A 237 -4.47 55.81 -28.58
C LEU A 237 -5.68 56.57 -29.12
N LYS A 238 -6.63 56.93 -28.24
CA LYS A 238 -7.79 57.73 -28.60
C LYS A 238 -7.39 59.15 -29.03
N GLU A 239 -6.47 59.78 -28.30
CA GLU A 239 -5.90 61.08 -28.67
C GLU A 239 -5.19 61.02 -30.02
N LYS A 240 -4.36 59.98 -30.27
CA LYS A 240 -3.72 59.77 -31.58
C LYS A 240 -4.73 59.56 -32.71
N ARG A 241 -5.78 58.77 -32.47
CA ARG A 241 -6.87 58.58 -33.43
C ARG A 241 -7.54 59.91 -33.75
N ASP A 242 -7.87 60.70 -32.74
CA ASP A 242 -8.54 61.99 -32.92
C ASP A 242 -7.64 63.00 -33.64
N GLN A 243 -6.33 62.99 -33.36
CA GLN A 243 -5.34 63.77 -34.12
C GLN A 243 -5.29 63.36 -35.59
N LEU A 244 -5.20 62.07 -35.90
CA LEU A 244 -5.20 61.56 -37.28
C LEU A 244 -6.50 61.88 -38.00
N GLN A 245 -7.64 61.76 -37.32
CA GLN A 245 -8.94 62.11 -37.88
C GLN A 245 -9.05 63.62 -38.17
N ASN A 246 -8.51 64.47 -37.30
CA ASN A 246 -8.43 65.91 -37.52
C ASN A 246 -7.49 66.24 -38.69
N ILE A 247 -6.34 65.58 -38.82
CA ILE A 247 -5.45 65.75 -39.97
C ILE A 247 -6.19 65.36 -41.25
N TYR A 248 -6.80 64.18 -41.30
CA TYR A 248 -7.53 63.68 -42.47
C TYR A 248 -8.68 64.60 -42.88
N THR A 249 -9.46 65.10 -41.92
CA THR A 249 -10.55 66.06 -42.20
C THR A 249 -10.03 67.43 -42.64
N THR A 250 -8.92 67.90 -42.08
CA THR A 250 -8.30 69.17 -42.48
C THR A 250 -7.65 69.06 -43.86
N GLU A 251 -7.00 67.95 -44.18
CA GLU A 251 -6.45 67.66 -45.51
C GLU A 251 -7.55 67.52 -46.56
N LEU A 252 -8.65 66.82 -46.25
CA LEU A 252 -9.84 66.76 -47.11
C LEU A 252 -10.45 68.15 -47.32
N ALA A 253 -10.58 68.96 -46.26
CA ALA A 253 -11.08 70.33 -46.34
C ALA A 253 -10.14 71.26 -47.14
N ASN A 254 -8.83 71.02 -47.08
CA ASN A 254 -7.84 71.77 -47.86
C ASN A 254 -7.80 71.33 -49.32
N LEU A 255 -8.03 70.05 -49.61
CA LEU A 255 -8.19 69.54 -50.98
C LEU A 255 -9.46 70.09 -51.62
N THR A 256 -10.58 70.13 -50.90
CA THR A 256 -11.84 70.72 -51.40
C THR A 256 -11.81 72.25 -51.53
N LYS A 257 -10.91 72.95 -50.84
CA LYS A 257 -10.71 74.40 -50.99
C LYS A 257 -9.67 74.80 -52.03
N LYS A 258 -8.87 73.85 -52.54
CA LYS A 258 -7.83 74.08 -53.55
C LYS A 258 -8.26 73.74 -54.98
N GLU A 259 -9.50 73.33 -55.20
CA GLU A 259 -10.13 73.51 -56.51
C GLU A 259 -10.49 74.98 -56.64
N ASP A 260 -9.61 75.71 -57.30
CA ASP A 260 -9.63 77.15 -57.51
C ASP A 260 -10.81 77.54 -58.43
N PRO A 261 -11.96 77.99 -57.88
CA PRO A 261 -13.16 78.24 -58.67
C PRO A 261 -12.95 79.37 -59.68
N GLU A 262 -11.99 80.28 -59.42
CA GLU A 262 -11.62 81.34 -60.35
C GLU A 262 -10.88 80.81 -61.59
N ASN A 263 -10.09 79.74 -61.45
CA ASN A 263 -9.40 79.11 -62.58
C ASN A 263 -10.35 78.27 -63.42
N GLU A 264 -11.29 77.55 -62.79
CA GLU A 264 -12.31 76.79 -63.53
C GLU A 264 -13.22 77.74 -64.34
N GLU A 265 -13.64 78.86 -63.75
CA GLU A 265 -14.50 79.82 -64.45
C GLU A 265 -13.77 80.61 -65.55
N LYS A 266 -12.47 80.90 -65.38
CA LYS A 266 -11.64 81.44 -66.46
C LYS A 266 -11.51 80.46 -67.62
N LEU A 267 -11.21 79.18 -67.35
CA LEU A 267 -11.11 78.18 -68.40
C LEU A 267 -12.43 78.02 -69.17
N ARG A 268 -13.58 78.04 -68.48
CA ARG A 268 -14.90 77.99 -69.14
C ARG A 268 -15.12 79.19 -70.05
N LYS A 269 -14.84 80.41 -69.58
CA LYS A 269 -15.02 81.63 -70.37
C LYS A 269 -14.07 81.69 -71.57
N ASP A 270 -12.83 81.23 -71.42
CA ASP A 270 -11.88 81.16 -72.53
C ASP A 270 -12.28 80.10 -73.56
N PHE A 271 -12.85 78.98 -73.11
CA PHE A 271 -13.40 77.95 -73.99
C PHE A 271 -14.59 78.47 -74.80
N ASP A 272 -15.57 79.10 -74.14
CA ASP A 272 -16.73 79.71 -74.81
C ASP A 272 -16.31 80.79 -75.82
N ARG A 273 -15.28 81.57 -75.49
CA ARG A 273 -14.74 82.61 -76.39
C ARG A 273 -14.03 82.00 -77.59
N ALA A 274 -13.26 80.92 -77.40
CA ALA A 274 -12.61 80.19 -78.49
C ALA A 274 -13.63 79.50 -79.40
N GLU A 275 -14.69 78.91 -78.83
CA GLU A 275 -15.77 78.27 -79.58
C GLU A 275 -16.53 79.29 -80.44
N ASN A 276 -16.89 80.44 -79.88
CA ASN A 276 -17.56 81.51 -80.62
C ASN A 276 -16.67 82.07 -81.73
N ASN A 277 -15.37 82.30 -81.48
CA ASN A 277 -14.43 82.73 -82.52
C ASN A 277 -14.31 81.71 -83.65
N CYS A 278 -14.27 80.42 -83.33
CA CYS A 278 -14.22 79.37 -84.34
C CYS A 278 -15.51 79.35 -85.19
N ARG A 279 -16.66 79.51 -84.54
CA ARG A 279 -17.97 79.59 -85.20
C ARG A 279 -18.08 80.80 -86.13
N ASP A 280 -17.60 81.97 -85.69
CA ASP A 280 -17.58 83.19 -86.50
C ASP A 280 -16.60 83.08 -87.68
N SER A 281 -15.44 82.45 -87.49
CA SER A 281 -14.51 82.16 -88.58
C SER A 281 -15.10 81.22 -89.63
N ILE A 282 -15.84 80.18 -89.21
CA ILE A 282 -16.54 79.27 -90.14
C ILE A 282 -17.62 80.04 -90.91
N LEU A 283 -18.46 80.83 -90.23
CA LEU A 283 -19.51 81.62 -90.87
C LEU A 283 -18.96 82.64 -91.88
N ASN A 284 -17.82 83.26 -91.59
CA ASN A 284 -17.18 84.19 -92.51
C ASN A 284 -16.58 83.46 -93.72
N TYR A 285 -15.96 82.30 -93.50
CA TYR A 285 -15.46 81.45 -94.58
C TYR A 285 -16.58 81.01 -95.53
N ASP A 286 -17.72 80.57 -94.99
CA ASP A 286 -18.88 80.16 -95.79
C ASP A 286 -19.42 81.32 -96.63
N LYS A 287 -19.55 82.52 -96.05
CA LYS A 287 -19.97 83.73 -96.77
C LYS A 287 -18.99 84.15 -97.86
N ASP A 288 -17.68 84.04 -97.62
CA ASP A 288 -16.67 84.37 -98.62
C ASP A 288 -16.67 83.33 -99.76
N MET A 289 -16.94 82.07 -99.45
CA MET A 289 -17.10 81.01 -100.45
C MET A 289 -18.36 81.19 -101.30
N GLU A 290 -19.48 81.61 -100.71
CA GLU A 290 -20.70 81.99 -101.45
C GLU A 290 -20.42 83.14 -102.43
N LYS A 291 -19.80 84.22 -101.96
CA LYS A 291 -19.43 85.37 -102.81
C LYS A 291 -18.46 84.99 -103.92
N ASN A 292 -17.48 84.14 -103.63
CA ASN A 292 -16.57 83.62 -104.64
C ASN A 292 -17.30 82.77 -105.67
N HIS A 293 -18.26 81.95 -105.25
CA HIS A 293 -19.06 81.13 -106.15
C HIS A 293 -19.96 81.99 -107.06
N GLU A 294 -20.58 83.04 -106.52
CA GLU A 294 -21.35 84.02 -107.30
C GLU A 294 -20.45 84.74 -108.32
N SER A 295 -19.27 85.18 -107.89
CA SER A 295 -18.29 85.84 -108.77
C SER A 295 -17.82 84.91 -109.89
N LEU A 296 -17.59 83.62 -109.58
CA LEU A 296 -17.16 82.61 -110.55
C LEU A 296 -18.29 82.25 -111.53
N ASN A 297 -19.54 82.21 -111.07
CA ASN A 297 -20.71 82.02 -111.95
C ASN A 297 -20.90 83.22 -112.88
N ASN A 298 -20.81 84.46 -112.38
CA ASN A 298 -20.86 85.66 -113.20
C ASN A 298 -19.74 85.67 -114.25
N LEU A 299 -18.51 85.26 -113.87
CA LEU A 299 -17.40 85.16 -114.81
C LEU A 299 -17.63 84.07 -115.87
N LYS A 300 -18.19 82.91 -115.48
CA LYS A 300 -18.58 81.85 -116.42
C LYS A 300 -19.66 82.32 -117.40
N GLU A 301 -20.68 83.04 -116.92
CA GLU A 301 -21.71 83.62 -117.80
C GLU A 301 -21.12 84.64 -118.78
N GLN A 302 -20.22 85.51 -118.32
CA GLN A 302 -19.50 86.45 -119.19
C GLN A 302 -18.65 85.71 -120.23
N TYR A 303 -17.91 84.67 -119.82
CA TYR A 303 -17.12 83.85 -120.73
C TYR A 303 -18.01 83.12 -121.76
N SER A 304 -19.16 82.59 -121.33
CA SER A 304 -20.11 81.90 -122.20
C SER A 304 -20.71 82.87 -123.23
N LYS A 305 -21.05 84.11 -122.84
CA LYS A 305 -21.50 85.16 -123.76
C LYS A 305 -20.43 85.54 -124.79
N VAL A 306 -19.18 85.69 -124.36
CA VAL A 306 -18.05 85.98 -125.26
C VAL A 306 -17.81 84.81 -126.23
N GLN A 307 -17.98 83.57 -125.77
CA GLN A 307 -17.84 82.38 -126.60
C GLN A 307 -18.99 82.25 -127.63
N GLU A 308 -20.21 82.65 -127.26
CA GLU A 308 -21.35 82.80 -128.20
C GLU A 308 -21.12 83.92 -129.21
N GLU A 309 -20.54 85.06 -128.80
CA GLU A 309 -20.22 86.18 -129.71
C GLU A 309 -19.08 85.85 -130.69
N LEU A 310 -18.15 84.96 -130.33
CA LEU A 310 -17.05 84.50 -131.20
C LEU A 310 -17.43 83.34 -132.13
N SER A 311 -18.65 82.80 -132.03
CA SER A 311 -19.14 81.68 -132.84
C SER A 311 -20.19 82.05 -133.90
N LEU A 312 -20.37 83.36 -134.16
CA LEU A 312 -21.10 83.96 -135.29
C LEU A 312 -20.15 84.70 -136.24
#